data_AF-A0A8X7BA51-F1
#
_entry.id   AF-A0A8X7BA51-F1
#
_cell.length_a   1.000
_cell.length_b   1.000
_cell.length_c   1.000
_cell.angle_alpha   90.00
_cell.angle_beta   90.00
_cell.angle_gamma   90.00
#
_symmetry.space_group_name_H-M   'P 1'
#
loop_
_entity.id
_entity.type
_entity.pdbx_description
1 polymer ?
#
loop_
_entity_poly.entity_id
_entity_poly.type
_entity_poly.pdbx_seq_one_letter_code
_entity_poly.pdbx_strand_id
1 'polypeptide(L)'
;MTDRSVTLRTIAQHIESVTHHSVSVRTIRRRLQQSGMSARRSLLALPLKENHRRLRRQWCDERRIWAAEWNEVVFTDESRICCHTTMVGFESVNTVER
;
A
#
# COMPACT_ATOMS: atom_id res chain seq x y z
N MET A 1 14.24 -14.97 4.36
CA MET A 1 13.03 -14.14 4.13
C MET A 1 12.04 -14.47 5.22
N THR A 2 11.76 -13.56 6.13
CA THR A 2 10.69 -13.74 7.13
C THR A 2 9.36 -13.52 6.42
N ASP A 3 8.50 -14.54 6.35
CA ASP A 3 7.15 -14.38 5.82
C ASP A 3 6.34 -13.49 6.77
N ARG A 4 5.93 -12.31 6.29
CA ARG A 4 5.21 -11.29 7.08
C ARG A 4 3.69 -11.36 6.88
N SER A 5 3.19 -12.27 6.05
CA SER A 5 1.74 -12.44 5.80
C SER A 5 1.13 -13.62 6.55
N VAL A 6 1.92 -14.33 7.36
CA VAL A 6 1.46 -15.50 8.11
C VAL A 6 0.39 -15.12 9.15
N THR A 7 -0.72 -15.85 9.15
CA THR A 7 -1.80 -15.65 10.14
C THR A 7 -1.45 -16.30 11.48
N LEU A 8 -2.02 -15.77 12.57
CA LEU A 8 -1.81 -16.34 13.92
C LEU A 8 -2.24 -17.81 14.02
N ARG A 9 -3.22 -18.24 13.21
CA ARG A 9 -3.69 -19.63 13.19
C ARG A 9 -2.69 -20.56 12.52
N THR A 10 -2.09 -20.12 11.41
CA THR A 10 -1.01 -20.86 10.76
C THR A 10 0.20 -21.00 11.69
N ILE A 11 0.52 -19.95 12.46
CA ILE A 11 1.56 -20.01 13.50
C ILE A 11 1.19 -21.04 14.57
N ALA A 12 -0.07 -21.05 15.04
CA ALA A 12 -0.52 -22.02 16.04
C ALA A 12 -0.39 -23.47 15.56
N GLN A 13 -0.83 -23.75 14.33
CA GLN A 13 -0.72 -25.07 13.70
C GLN A 13 0.74 -25.50 13.53
N HIS A 14 1.61 -24.57 13.13
CA HIS A 14 3.03 -24.84 13.01
C HIS A 14 3.66 -25.19 14.36
N ILE A 15 3.38 -24.41 15.41
CA ILE A 15 3.87 -24.69 16.77
C ILE A 15 3.40 -26.06 17.25
N GLU A 16 2.12 -26.38 17.05
CA GLU A 16 1.55 -27.69 17.43
C GLU A 16 2.23 -28.85 16.68
N SER A 17 2.51 -28.69 15.38
CA SER A 17 3.20 -29.73 14.59
C SER A 17 4.64 -30.01 15.05
N VAL A 18 5.34 -29.01 15.59
CA VAL A 18 6.75 -29.12 15.98
C VAL A 18 6.90 -29.51 17.46
N THR A 19 6.02 -29.00 18.32
CA THR A 19 6.13 -29.15 19.78
C THR A 19 5.13 -30.13 20.36
N HIS A 20 4.16 -30.61 19.57
CA HIS A 20 3.03 -31.44 20.00
C HIS A 20 2.19 -30.82 21.12
N HIS A 21 2.31 -29.50 21.30
CA HIS A 21 1.54 -28.73 22.28
C HIS A 21 0.63 -27.74 21.57
N SER A 22 -0.65 -27.77 21.92
CA SER A 22 -1.61 -26.79 21.42
C SER A 22 -1.41 -25.45 22.14
N VAL A 23 -1.25 -24.38 21.36
CA VAL A 23 -1.09 -23.03 21.88
C VAL A 23 -2.22 -22.16 21.37
N SER A 24 -2.88 -21.44 22.27
CA SER A 24 -3.96 -20.53 21.88
C SER A 24 -3.44 -19.36 21.03
N VAL A 25 -4.23 -18.94 20.04
CA VAL A 25 -3.99 -17.74 19.23
C VAL A 25 -3.77 -16.49 20.10
N ARG A 26 -4.46 -16.41 21.25
CA ARG A 26 -4.33 -15.30 22.21
C ARG A 26 -2.93 -15.26 22.82
N THR A 27 -2.38 -16.43 23.19
CA THR A 27 -1.02 -16.55 23.73
C THR A 27 0.01 -16.12 22.69
N ILE A 28 -0.14 -16.58 21.45
CA ILE A 28 0.75 -16.23 20.34
C ILE A 28 0.73 -14.73 20.09
N ARG A 29 -0.46 -14.11 20.00
CA ARG A 29 -0.61 -12.67 19.83
C ARG A 29 0.10 -11.87 20.94
N ARG A 30 -0.08 -12.26 22.20
CA ARG A 30 0.58 -11.59 23.33
C ARG A 30 2.10 -11.68 23.25
N ARG A 31 2.63 -12.85 22.89
CA ARG A 31 4.07 -13.06 22.72
C ARG A 31 4.65 -12.22 21.58
N LEU A 32 3.95 -12.15 20.45
CA LEU A 32 4.33 -11.29 19.32
C LEU A 32 4.32 -9.80 19.70
N GLN A 33 3.33 -9.34 20.46
CA GLN A 33 3.28 -7.96 20.93
C GLN A 33 4.41 -7.65 21.92
N GLN A 34 4.73 -8.59 22.83
CA GLN A 34 5.86 -8.47 23.75
C GLN A 34 7.21 -8.38 23.02
N SER A 35 7.35 -9.02 21.85
CA SER A 35 8.54 -8.91 21.01
C SER A 35 8.51 -7.71 20.05
N GLY A 36 7.52 -6.80 20.17
CA GLY A 36 7.40 -5.60 19.35
C GLY A 36 6.78 -5.84 17.96
N MET A 37 6.26 -7.04 17.69
CA MET A 37 5.58 -7.36 16.44
C MET A 37 4.10 -6.97 16.49
N SER A 38 3.66 -6.23 15.47
CA SER A 38 2.28 -5.81 15.29
C SER A 38 1.78 -6.18 13.90
N ALA A 39 0.48 -6.48 13.79
CA ALA A 39 -0.15 -6.69 12.50
C ALA A 39 -0.19 -5.38 11.72
N ARG A 40 0.09 -5.43 10.42
CA ARG A 40 -0.07 -4.30 9.50
C ARG A 40 -0.85 -4.77 8.29
N ARG A 41 -1.70 -3.89 7.75
CA ARG A 41 -2.33 -4.13 6.45
C ARG A 41 -1.26 -3.94 5.38
N SER A 42 -1.14 -4.90 4.46
CA SER A 42 -0.31 -4.71 3.28
C SER A 42 -0.81 -3.49 2.51
N LEU A 43 0.12 -2.69 1.98
CA LEU A 43 -0.23 -1.66 1.02
C LEU A 43 -0.89 -2.33 -0.19
N LEU A 44 -1.96 -1.70 -0.70
CA LEU A 44 -2.63 -2.11 -1.94
C LEU A 44 -1.73 -1.71 -3.12
N ALA A 45 -0.69 -2.49 -3.36
CA ALA A 45 0.19 -2.33 -4.51
C ALA A 45 -0.24 -3.31 -5.61
N LEU A 46 -0.27 -2.85 -6.85
CA LEU A 46 -0.44 -3.75 -8.00
C LEU A 46 0.78 -4.69 -8.06
N PRO A 47 0.57 -6.02 -8.07
CA PRO A 47 1.67 -6.96 -8.10
C PRO A 47 2.43 -6.82 -9.43
N LEU A 48 3.70 -6.40 -9.34
CA LEU A 48 4.58 -6.33 -10.49
C LEU A 48 5.03 -7.74 -10.89
N LYS A 49 4.97 -8.05 -12.18
CA LYS A 49 5.64 -9.25 -12.74
C LYS A 49 7.14 -9.18 -12.49
N GLU A 50 7.80 -10.33 -12.36
CA GLU A 50 9.25 -10.41 -12.06
C GLU A 50 10.09 -9.62 -13.07
N ASN A 51 9.77 -9.71 -14.36
CA ASN A 51 10.48 -8.95 -15.40
C ASN A 51 10.34 -7.43 -15.20
N HIS A 52 9.15 -6.95 -14.82
CA HIS A 52 8.94 -5.53 -14.54
C HIS A 52 9.75 -5.08 -13.32
N ARG A 53 9.85 -5.91 -12.29
CA ARG A 53 10.68 -5.60 -11.10
C ARG A 53 12.15 -5.46 -11.47
N ARG A 54 12.69 -6.39 -12.26
CA ARG A 54 14.07 -6.38 -12.73
C ARG A 54 14.38 -5.13 -13.53
N LEU A 55 13.56 -4.83 -14.55
CA LEU A 55 13.76 -3.68 -15.43
C LEU A 55 13.66 -2.35 -14.67
N ARG A 56 12.64 -2.20 -13.81
CA ARG A 56 12.50 -1.00 -12.98
C ARG A 56 13.69 -0.81 -12.05
N ARG A 57 14.17 -1.89 -11.43
CA ARG A 57 15.35 -1.84 -10.57
C ARG A 57 16.60 -1.43 -11.34
N GLN A 58 16.87 -2.08 -12.47
CA GLN A 58 18.00 -1.75 -13.32
C GLN A 58 17.97 -0.28 -13.75
N TRP A 59 16.81 0.22 -14.19
CA TRP A 59 16.64 1.62 -14.58
C TRP A 59 16.96 2.59 -13.44
N CYS A 60 16.52 2.29 -12.21
CA CYS A 60 16.85 3.09 -11.02
C CYS A 60 18.34 3.01 -10.67
N ASP A 61 18.94 1.82 -10.76
CA ASP A 61 20.36 1.62 -10.41
C ASP A 61 21.27 2.38 -11.39
N GLU A 62 20.96 2.36 -12.69
CA GLU A 62 21.67 3.11 -13.74
C GLU A 62 21.62 4.64 -13.51
N ARG A 63 20.51 5.14 -12.96
CA ARG A 63 20.24 6.57 -12.81
C ARG A 63 20.38 7.05 -11.37
N ARG A 64 20.94 6.23 -10.49
CA ARG A 64 21.06 6.50 -9.06
C ARG A 64 21.91 7.73 -8.75
N ILE A 65 22.90 8.03 -9.61
CA ILE A 65 23.83 9.16 -9.46
C ILE A 65 23.48 10.34 -10.36
N TRP A 66 22.37 10.28 -11.11
CA TRP A 66 21.92 11.41 -11.91
C TRP A 66 21.60 12.59 -11.01
N ALA A 67 22.09 13.76 -11.38
CA ALA A 67 21.87 15.01 -10.67
C ALA A 67 21.49 16.12 -11.65
N ALA A 68 22.44 16.54 -12.50
CA ALA A 68 22.19 17.58 -13.49
C ALA A 68 21.27 17.11 -14.62
N GLU A 69 21.31 15.81 -14.92
CA GLU A 69 20.53 15.15 -15.95
C GLU A 69 19.02 15.21 -15.67
N TRP A 70 18.62 15.28 -14.39
CA TRP A 70 17.20 15.43 -14.05
C TRP A 70 16.61 16.75 -14.53
N ASN A 71 17.43 17.79 -14.76
CA ASN A 71 16.95 19.10 -15.23
C ASN A 71 16.45 19.05 -16.68
N GLU A 72 16.82 18.04 -17.45
CA GLU A 72 16.44 17.88 -18.85
C GLU A 72 15.20 16.98 -19.02
N VAL A 73 14.73 16.33 -17.95
CA VAL A 73 13.62 15.38 -18.01
C VAL A 73 12.29 16.09 -17.71
N VAL A 74 11.38 16.06 -18.69
CA VAL A 74 9.98 16.48 -18.49
C VAL A 74 9.11 15.26 -18.27
N PHE A 75 8.38 15.22 -17.15
CA PHE A 75 7.43 14.14 -16.83
C PHE A 75 6.02 14.53 -17.26
N THR A 76 5.36 13.66 -18.02
CA THR A 76 3.95 13.79 -18.41
C THR A 76 3.23 12.48 -18.14
N ASP A 77 2.01 12.55 -17.61
CA ASP A 77 1.13 11.38 -17.43
C ASP A 77 -0.33 11.79 -17.65
N GLU A 78 -1.17 10.82 -18.01
CA GLU A 78 -2.59 11.04 -18.22
C GLU A 78 -3.36 10.67 -16.95
N SER A 79 -4.11 11.62 -16.40
CA SER A 79 -4.98 11.39 -15.26
C SER A 79 -6.44 11.57 -15.64
N ARG A 80 -7.29 10.66 -15.16
CA ARG A 80 -8.75 10.79 -15.31
C ARG A 80 -9.28 11.70 -14.20
N ILE A 81 -9.97 12.77 -14.57
CA ILE A 81 -10.64 13.68 -13.63
C ILE A 81 -12.15 13.44 -13.74
N CYS A 82 -12.77 13.06 -12.62
CA CYS A 82 -14.23 12.95 -12.53
C CYS A 82 -14.78 14.29 -12.03
N CYS A 83 -15.50 15.03 -12.89
CA CYS A 83 -16.25 16.21 -12.47
C CYS A 83 -17.65 15.77 -11.99
N HIS A 84 -17.94 16.00 -10.71
CA HIS A 84 -19.30 15.87 -10.18
C HIS A 84 -20.00 17.22 -10.32
N THR A 85 -20.75 17.41 -11.41
CA THR A 85 -21.60 18.60 -11.57
C THR A 85 -22.85 18.41 -10.71
N THR A 86 -22.84 18.90 -9.47
CA THR A 86 -24.10 19.27 -8.82
C THR A 86 -24.50 20.62 -9.39
N MET A 87 -25.43 20.63 -10.36
CA MET A 87 -26.15 21.86 -10.70
C MET A 87 -26.99 22.23 -9.47
N VAL A 88 -26.45 23.07 -8.59
CA VAL A 88 -27.29 23.88 -7.71
C VAL A 88 -27.86 24.95 -8.62
N GLY A 89 -29.17 24.89 -8.86
CA GLY A 89 -29.88 25.83 -9.72
C GLY A 89 -29.62 27.26 -9.29
N PHE A 90 -29.21 28.11 -10.24
CA PHE A 90 -29.31 29.54 -10.10
C PHE A 90 -30.80 29.90 -10.11
N GLU A 91 -31.42 30.03 -8.94
CA GLU A 91 -32.65 30.82 -8.81
C GLU A 91 -32.25 32.29 -8.89
N SER A 92 -32.57 32.92 -10.03
CA SER A 92 -32.57 34.38 -10.15
C SER A 92 -33.68 34.92 -9.26
N VAL A 93 -33.31 35.49 -8.11
CA VAL A 93 -34.23 36.27 -7.29
C VAL A 93 -34.45 37.61 -7.98
N ASN A 94 -35.61 37.79 -8.61
CA ASN A 94 -36.09 39.09 -9.07
C ASN A 94 -36.08 40.06 -7.89
N THR A 95 -35.27 41.11 -7.95
CA THR A 95 -35.37 42.26 -7.05
C THR A 95 -35.97 43.41 -7.84
N VAL A 96 -37.26 43.64 -7.62
CA VAL A 96 -37.95 44.89 -7.91
C VAL A 96 -37.46 45.91 -6.89
N GLU A 97 -36.81 46.98 -7.33
CA GLU A 97 -36.74 48.22 -6.53
C GLU A 97 -37.02 49.46 -7.40
N ARG A 98 -38.15 50.08 -7.04
CA ARG A 98 -38.62 51.48 -7.19
C ARG A 98 -38.84 52.07 -8.58
#